data_AF-A0A933FV25-F1
#
_entry.id   AF-A0A933FV25-F1
#
_cell.length_a   1.000
_cell.length_b   1.000
_cell.length_c   1.000
_cell.angle_alpha   90.00
_cell.angle_beta   90.00
_cell.angle_gamma   90.00
#
_symmetry.space_group_name_H-M   'P 1'
#
loop_
_entity.id
_entity.type
_entity.pdbx_description
1 polymer ?
#
loop_
_entity_poly.entity_id
_entity_poly.type
_entity_poly.pdbx_seq_one_letter_code
_entity_poly.pdbx_strand_id
1 'polypeptide(L)'
;MGQPGAAPQPVEEKTVSYVRKEFRATAEARKRPPLVAEAMVDADVEIAGLIQKGKLLTLTTEEALKHKVADFRANTLDSVLEQLDLAKAELRRASPTWAENLVRLLTHPIVSSLLITLGML
;
A
#
# COMPACT_ATOMS: atom_id res chain seq x y z
N MET A 1 -7.12 6.07 -16.90
CA MET A 1 -5.73 6.31 -16.43
C MET A 1 -5.58 7.79 -16.18
N GLY A 2 -5.34 8.20 -14.93
CA GLY A 2 -5.19 9.61 -14.56
C GLY A 2 -3.87 10.16 -15.09
N GLN A 3 -3.91 11.34 -15.72
CA GLN A 3 -2.73 12.07 -16.16
C GLN A 3 -1.88 12.48 -14.93
N PRO A 4 -0.54 12.31 -14.98
CA PRO A 4 0.33 12.81 -13.92
C PRO A 4 0.21 14.34 -13.85
N GLY A 5 -0.27 14.88 -12.72
CA GLY A 5 -0.42 16.32 -12.48
C GLY A 5 -1.86 16.87 -12.56
N ALA A 6 -2.85 16.06 -12.94
CA ALA A 6 -4.25 16.45 -12.79
C ALA A 6 -4.69 16.36 -11.32
N ALA A 7 -5.51 17.31 -10.85
CA ALA A 7 -6.12 17.23 -9.53
C ALA A 7 -6.84 15.88 -9.38
N PRO A 8 -6.72 15.19 -8.22
CA PRO A 8 -7.35 13.90 -8.02
C PRO A 8 -8.84 14.01 -8.29
N GLN A 9 -9.35 13.25 -9.27
CA GLN A 9 -10.77 13.24 -9.56
C GLN A 9 -11.48 12.55 -8.39
N PRO A 10 -12.59 13.13 -7.88
CA PRO A 10 -13.37 12.50 -6.84
C PRO A 10 -13.88 11.14 -7.35
N VAL A 11 -13.53 10.07 -6.65
CA VAL A 11 -14.11 8.74 -6.86
C VAL A 11 -15.59 8.79 -6.48
N GLU A 12 -16.41 7.96 -7.13
CA GLU A 12 -17.84 7.87 -6.81
C GLU A 12 -18.05 7.53 -5.33
N GLU A 13 -19.00 8.20 -4.67
CA GLU A 13 -19.29 8.01 -3.24
C GLU A 13 -19.58 6.55 -2.87
N LYS A 14 -20.24 5.79 -3.75
CA LYS A 14 -20.46 4.35 -3.51
C LYS A 14 -19.17 3.56 -3.44
N THR A 15 -18.17 3.93 -4.24
CA THR A 15 -16.85 3.30 -4.23
C THR A 15 -16.12 3.65 -2.93
N VAL A 16 -16.13 4.93 -2.53
CA VAL A 16 -15.52 5.38 -1.26
C VAL A 16 -16.20 4.72 -0.07
N SER A 17 -17.53 4.66 -0.05
CA SER A 17 -18.32 4.00 0.99
C SER A 17 -18.00 2.51 1.10
N TYR A 18 -17.86 1.80 -0.03
CA TYR A 18 -17.44 0.41 -0.04
C TYR A 18 -16.04 0.23 0.56
N VAL A 19 -15.04 0.99 0.08
CA VAL A 19 -13.65 0.89 0.57
C VAL A 19 -13.56 1.23 2.05
N ARG A 20 -14.28 2.26 2.51
CA ARG A 20 -14.37 2.65 3.93
C ARG A 20 -14.87 1.50 4.79
N LYS A 21 -15.94 0.82 4.38
CA LYS A 21 -16.47 -0.35 5.10
C LYS A 21 -15.49 -1.52 5.13
N GLU A 22 -14.81 -1.79 4.01
CA GLU A 22 -13.78 -2.84 3.94
C GLU A 22 -12.59 -2.54 4.87
N PHE A 23 -12.12 -1.29 4.90
CA PHE A 23 -11.05 -0.86 5.80
C PHE A 23 -11.46 -0.97 7.27
N ARG A 24 -12.69 -0.55 7.59
CA ARG A 24 -13.27 -0.69 8.93
C ARG A 24 -13.31 -2.16 9.37
N ALA A 25 -13.89 -3.02 8.54
CA ALA A 25 -14.04 -4.44 8.83
C ALA A 25 -12.68 -5.13 9.00
N THR A 26 -11.71 -4.78 8.15
CA THR A 26 -10.33 -5.28 8.26
C THR A 26 -9.66 -4.83 9.55
N ALA A 27 -9.82 -3.55 9.92
CA ALA A 27 -9.28 -3.02 11.17
C ALA A 27 -9.89 -3.72 12.39
N GLU A 28 -11.21 -3.88 12.44
CA GLU A 28 -11.90 -4.59 13.52
C GLU A 28 -11.44 -6.05 13.64
N ALA A 29 -11.35 -6.78 12.51
CA ALA A 29 -10.87 -8.15 12.48
C ALA A 29 -9.43 -8.30 12.99
N ARG A 30 -8.59 -7.28 12.77
CA ARG A 30 -7.20 -7.22 13.22
C ARG A 30 -7.01 -6.53 14.57
N LYS A 31 -8.11 -6.17 15.27
CA LYS A 31 -8.10 -5.44 16.56
C LYS A 31 -7.35 -4.10 16.48
N ARG A 32 -7.48 -3.41 15.34
CA ARG A 32 -6.94 -2.07 15.07
C ARG A 32 -8.03 -1.00 15.21
N PRO A 33 -7.68 0.28 15.41
CA PRO A 33 -8.69 1.34 15.52
C PRO A 33 -9.44 1.57 14.19
N PRO A 34 -10.75 1.29 14.11
CA PRO A 34 -11.51 1.36 12.87
C PRO A 34 -11.58 2.78 12.31
N LEU A 35 -11.81 3.78 13.17
CA LEU A 35 -11.92 5.18 12.75
C LEU A 35 -10.64 5.70 12.09
N VAL A 36 -9.47 5.29 12.60
CA VAL A 36 -8.17 5.68 12.03
C VAL A 36 -8.00 5.08 10.64
N ALA A 37 -8.43 3.82 10.44
CA ALA A 37 -8.39 3.17 9.13
C ALA A 37 -9.38 3.80 8.13
N GLU A 38 -10.58 4.20 8.58
CA GLU A 38 -11.56 4.89 7.74
C GLU A 38 -11.04 6.26 7.27
N ALA A 39 -10.42 7.02 8.16
CA ALA A 39 -9.85 8.34 7.83
C ALA A 39 -8.69 8.27 6.81
N MET A 40 -8.06 7.10 6.62
CA MET A 40 -7.02 6.91 5.61
C MET A 40 -7.58 6.79 4.19
N VAL A 41 -8.87 6.46 4.04
CA VAL A 41 -9.52 6.20 2.73
C VAL A 41 -10.72 7.09 2.44
N ASP A 42 -11.23 7.79 3.45
CA ASP A 42 -12.33 8.73 3.33
C ASP A 42 -12.00 10.08 3.97
N ALA A 43 -12.01 11.13 3.15
CA ALA A 43 -11.73 12.49 3.58
C ALA A 43 -12.85 13.12 4.40
N ASP A 44 -14.07 12.55 4.38
CA ASP A 44 -15.19 13.02 5.17
C ASP A 44 -15.11 12.59 6.65
N VAL A 45 -14.23 11.65 6.99
CA VAL A 45 -14.02 11.16 8.36
C VAL A 45 -13.08 12.10 9.10
N GLU A 46 -13.60 12.68 10.18
CA GLU A 46 -12.83 13.51 11.10
C GLU A 46 -12.52 12.79 12.42
N ILE A 47 -11.34 13.05 12.96
CA ILE A 47 -10.92 12.53 14.26
C ILE A 47 -10.34 13.70 15.04
N ALA A 48 -11.02 14.05 16.14
CA ALA A 48 -10.63 15.16 16.99
C ALA A 48 -9.16 15.03 17.44
N GLY A 49 -8.36 16.05 17.16
CA GLY A 49 -6.93 16.08 17.51
C GLY A 49 -6.01 15.28 16.58
N LEU A 50 -6.53 14.70 15.49
CA LEU A 50 -5.73 13.94 14.51
C LEU A 50 -5.93 14.42 13.08
N ILE A 51 -7.16 14.53 12.59
CA ILE A 51 -7.46 14.96 11.22
C ILE A 51 -8.79 15.72 11.13
N GLN A 52 -8.79 16.77 10.32
CA GLN A 52 -9.99 17.55 10.01
C GLN A 52 -10.64 17.03 8.72
N LYS A 53 -11.95 17.24 8.61
CA LYS A 53 -12.71 16.93 7.40
C LYS A 53 -12.09 17.56 6.15
N GLY A 54 -12.12 16.84 5.03
CA GLY A 54 -11.62 17.26 3.72
C GLY A 54 -10.17 16.87 3.44
N LYS A 55 -9.51 16.12 4.33
CA LYS A 55 -8.15 15.59 4.14
C LYS A 55 -8.08 14.12 4.50
N LEU A 56 -7.30 13.36 3.72
CA LEU A 56 -6.99 11.97 4.07
C LEU A 56 -5.94 11.94 5.17
N LEU A 57 -6.13 11.05 6.14
CA LEU A 57 -5.18 10.80 7.20
C LEU A 57 -3.98 10.01 6.65
N THR A 58 -2.80 10.57 6.84
CA THR A 58 -1.53 9.86 6.68
C THR A 58 -0.78 9.90 8.00
N LEU A 59 -0.13 8.78 8.33
CA LEU A 59 0.59 8.62 9.59
C LEU A 59 2.07 8.32 9.29
N THR A 60 2.95 8.97 10.04
CA THR A 60 4.35 8.53 10.16
C THR A 60 4.43 7.23 10.97
N THR A 61 5.59 6.57 10.95
CA THR A 61 5.81 5.33 11.72
C THR A 61 5.52 5.54 13.21
N GLU A 62 5.96 6.65 13.80
CA GLU A 62 5.77 6.92 15.23
C GLU A 62 4.29 7.19 15.56
N GLU A 63 3.58 7.90 14.69
CA GLU A 63 2.14 8.12 14.85
C GLU A 63 1.36 6.82 14.68
N ALA A 64 1.74 5.96 13.72
CA ALA A 64 1.12 4.65 13.53
C ALA A 64 1.26 3.76 14.77
N LEU A 65 2.41 3.80 15.46
CA LEU A 65 2.61 3.12 16.74
C LEU A 65 1.75 3.73 17.85
N LYS A 66 1.76 5.06 17.99
CA LYS A 66 0.96 5.79 18.99
C LYS A 66 -0.53 5.50 18.84
N HIS A 67 -1.02 5.46 17.62
CA HIS A 67 -2.41 5.16 17.27
C HIS A 67 -2.68 3.66 17.10
N LYS A 68 -1.75 2.77 17.49
CA LYS A 68 -1.91 1.30 17.44
C LYS A 68 -2.29 0.72 16.07
N VAL A 69 -2.00 1.46 15.00
CA VAL A 69 -2.12 1.00 13.62
C VAL A 69 -0.99 0.02 13.29
N ALA A 70 0.20 0.24 13.87
CA ALA A 70 1.34 -0.67 13.83
C ALA A 70 1.63 -1.26 15.23
N ASP A 71 2.23 -2.46 15.27
CA ASP A 71 2.62 -3.13 16.53
C ASP A 71 3.98 -2.66 17.04
N PHE A 72 4.97 -2.66 16.15
CA PHE A 72 6.34 -2.32 16.46
C PHE A 72 7.06 -1.79 15.22
N ARG A 73 8.24 -1.23 15.45
CA ARG A 73 9.14 -0.77 14.41
C ARG A 73 10.42 -1.61 14.45
N ALA A 74 10.95 -1.89 13.26
CA ALA A 74 12.20 -2.60 13.07
C ALA A 74 12.94 -1.95 11.89
N ASN A 75 14.27 -1.88 11.98
CA ASN A 75 15.09 -1.25 10.94
C ASN A 75 15.63 -2.26 9.92
N THR A 76 15.53 -3.55 10.21
CA THR A 76 16.03 -4.65 9.37
C THR A 76 15.05 -5.82 9.35
N LEU A 77 15.13 -6.68 8.32
CA LEU A 77 14.33 -7.90 8.28
C LEU A 77 14.64 -8.82 9.47
N ASP A 78 15.92 -8.95 9.83
CA ASP A 78 16.34 -9.79 10.95
C ASP A 78 15.73 -9.32 12.27
N SER A 79 15.68 -8.00 12.51
CA SER A 79 15.05 -7.44 13.71
C SER A 79 13.52 -7.61 13.73
N VAL A 80 12.87 -7.70 12.57
CA VAL A 80 11.44 -8.10 12.49
C VAL A 80 11.28 -9.56 12.91
N LEU A 81 12.12 -10.46 12.37
CA LEU A 81 12.06 -11.88 12.68
C LEU A 81 12.32 -12.16 14.15
N GLU A 82 13.29 -11.48 14.77
CA GLU A 82 13.54 -11.58 16.21
C GLU A 82 12.33 -11.14 17.05
N GLN A 83 11.72 -10.00 16.73
CA GLN A 83 10.56 -9.50 17.47
C GLN A 83 9.30 -10.37 17.30
N LEU A 84 9.20 -11.11 16.20
CA LEU A 84 8.12 -12.05 15.94
C LEU A 84 8.40 -13.47 16.47
N ASP A 85 9.52 -13.69 17.16
CA ASP A 85 9.99 -15.01 17.61
C ASP A 85 10.20 -16.01 16.45
N LEU A 86 10.65 -15.48 15.31
CA LEU A 86 10.92 -16.19 14.06
C LEU A 86 12.41 -16.16 13.67
N ALA A 87 13.31 -15.84 14.59
CA ALA A 87 14.75 -15.71 14.32
C ALA A 87 15.40 -16.97 13.70
N LYS A 88 14.82 -18.15 13.96
CA LYS A 88 15.29 -19.45 13.43
C LYS A 88 14.45 -19.97 12.24
N ALA A 89 13.52 -19.17 11.73
CA ALA A 89 12.65 -19.58 10.63
C ALA A 89 13.44 -19.73 9.32
N GLU A 90 13.03 -20.68 8.48
CA GLU A 90 13.56 -20.82 7.13
C GLU A 90 13.07 -19.66 6.25
N LEU A 91 13.98 -18.78 5.84
CA LEU A 91 13.63 -17.66 4.98
C LEU A 91 13.59 -18.08 3.50
N ARG A 92 12.38 -18.32 2.97
CA ARG A 92 12.17 -18.56 1.54
C ARG A 92 11.91 -17.27 0.79
N ARG A 93 12.87 -16.81 0.00
CA ARG A 93 12.73 -15.62 -0.85
C ARG A 93 12.06 -16.00 -2.17
N ALA A 94 10.93 -15.37 -2.48
CA ALA A 94 10.36 -15.46 -3.81
C ALA A 94 11.21 -14.64 -4.79
N SER A 95 11.83 -15.29 -5.77
CA SER A 95 12.55 -14.63 -6.87
C SER A 95 11.73 -14.74 -8.15
N PRO A 96 11.78 -13.73 -9.04
CA PRO A 96 11.11 -13.81 -10.33
C PRO A 96 11.54 -15.05 -11.12
N THR A 97 10.59 -15.71 -11.76
CA THR A 97 10.89 -16.88 -12.59
C THR A 97 11.63 -16.47 -13.88
N TRP A 98 12.26 -17.42 -14.57
CA TRP A 98 12.89 -17.12 -15.87
C TRP A 98 11.86 -16.57 -16.88
N ALA A 99 10.64 -17.13 -16.89
CA ALA A 99 9.56 -16.66 -17.76
C ALA A 99 9.17 -15.21 -17.44
N GLU A 100 9.07 -14.83 -16.17
CA GLU A 100 8.82 -13.44 -15.77
C GLU A 100 9.94 -12.51 -16.20
N ASN A 101 11.19 -12.94 -16.09
CA ASN A 101 12.32 -12.13 -16.54
C ASN A 101 12.32 -11.92 -18.06
N LEU A 102 11.94 -12.95 -18.84
CA LEU A 102 11.79 -12.82 -20.29
C LEU A 102 10.64 -11.85 -20.64
N VAL A 103 9.49 -11.98 -19.99
CA VAL A 103 8.36 -11.06 -20.22
C VAL A 103 8.78 -9.63 -19.88
N ARG A 104 9.44 -9.42 -18.73
CA ARG A 104 9.95 -8.09 -18.32
C ARG A 104 10.94 -7.52 -19.34
N LEU A 105 11.82 -8.34 -19.91
CA LEU A 105 12.74 -7.93 -20.97
C LEU A 105 11.99 -7.49 -22.23
N LEU A 106 11.04 -8.30 -22.71
CA LEU A 106 10.27 -8.01 -23.93
C LEU A 106 9.38 -6.77 -23.76
N THR A 107 8.82 -6.56 -22.56
CA THR A 107 8.00 -5.38 -22.24
C THR A 107 8.81 -4.16 -21.84
N HIS A 108 10.14 -4.28 -21.73
CA HIS A 108 10.97 -3.14 -21.35
C HIS A 108 10.89 -2.08 -22.47
N PRO A 109 10.59 -0.80 -22.17
CA PRO A 109 10.27 0.20 -23.19
C PRO A 109 11.32 0.33 -24.31
N ILE A 110 12.60 0.25 -23.95
CA ILE A 110 13.73 0.31 -24.88
C ILE A 110 13.79 -0.94 -25.77
N VAL A 111 13.65 -2.12 -25.17
CA VAL A 111 13.73 -3.41 -25.89
C VAL A 111 12.52 -3.57 -26.80
N SER A 112 11.32 -3.28 -26.29
CA SER A 112 10.10 -3.31 -27.09
C SER A 112 10.18 -2.36 -28.28
N SER A 113 10.71 -1.15 -28.10
CA SER A 113 10.89 -0.20 -29.21
C SER A 113 11.83 -0.76 -30.28
N LEU A 114 12.98 -1.32 -29.89
CA LEU A 114 13.94 -1.94 -30.80
C LEU A 114 13.34 -3.15 -31.54
N LEU A 115 12.60 -4.02 -30.84
CA LEU A 115 11.94 -5.18 -31.43
C LEU A 115 10.90 -4.76 -32.46
N ILE A 116 10.12 -3.71 -32.19
CA ILE A 116 9.15 -3.16 -33.14
C ILE A 116 9.85 -2.56 -34.36
N THR A 117 10.92 -1.77 -34.16
CA THR A 117 11.71 -1.23 -35.29
C THR A 117 12.27 -2.35 -36.16
N LEU A 118 12.84 -3.41 -35.56
CA LEU A 118 13.35 -4.57 -36.28
C LEU A 118 12.25 -5.35 -37.00
N GLY A 119 11.06 -5.48 -36.42
CA GLY A 119 9.93 -6.18 -37.04
C GLY A 119 9.25 -5.40 -38.16
N MET A 120 9.47 -4.08 -38.25
CA MET A 120 8.94 -3.22 -39.32
C MET A 120 9.91 -3.03 -40.50
N LEU A 121 11.17 -3.50 -40.37
CA LEU A 121 12.18 -3.55 -41.43
C LEU A 121 12.02 -4.81 -42.27
#